data_AF-A0A645FKP1-F1
#
_entry.id   AF-A0A645FKP1-F1
#
_cell.length_a   1.000
_cell.length_b   1.000
_cell.length_c   1.000
_cell.angle_alpha   90.00
_cell.angle_beta   90.00
_cell.angle_gamma   90.00
#
_symmetry.space_group_name_H-M   'P 1'
#
loop_
_entity.id
_entity.type
_entity.pdbx_description
1 polymer ?
#
loop_
_entity_poly.entity_id
_entity_poly.type
_entity_poly.pdbx_seq_one_letter_code
_entity_poly.pdbx_strand_id
1 'polypeptide(L)'
;MKDFDKAKWYVQTGQGMLKTINIADEQNGYALTDRGTFIKYEAGLKGKPGLVIVCEGDPELLNKYSVMAVSPLKHPNAKYDLALKYIDWITSSKVQKDIANFKVEGKQLFFPEAEIRSGH
;
A
#
# COMPACT_ATOMS: atom_id res chain seq x y z
N MET A 1 -18.48 -12.03 18.99
CA MET A 1 -17.24 -11.87 18.20
C MET A 1 -16.57 -13.24 18.16
N LYS A 2 -16.34 -13.82 16.97
CA LYS A 2 -15.60 -15.09 16.86
C LYS A 2 -14.12 -14.78 17.13
N ASP A 3 -13.52 -15.49 18.07
CA ASP A 3 -12.09 -15.39 18.39
C ASP A 3 -11.30 -16.18 17.33
N PHE A 4 -11.07 -15.54 16.17
CA PHE A 4 -10.36 -16.13 15.04
C PHE A 4 -8.88 -16.37 15.34
N ASP A 5 -8.31 -15.68 16.33
CA ASP A 5 -6.90 -15.82 16.73
C ASP A 5 -6.58 -17.23 17.28
N LYS A 6 -7.60 -17.98 17.72
CA LYS A 6 -7.46 -19.37 18.19
C LYS A 6 -7.82 -20.43 17.15
N ALA A 7 -8.22 -20.01 15.95
CA ALA A 7 -8.61 -20.96 14.91
C ALA A 7 -7.37 -21.67 14.36
N LYS A 8 -7.41 -23.01 14.29
CA LYS A 8 -6.27 -23.82 13.82
C LYS A 8 -5.79 -23.49 12.40
N TRP A 9 -6.66 -22.90 11.57
CA TRP A 9 -6.37 -22.53 10.18
C TRP A 9 -5.83 -21.10 10.04
N TYR A 10 -5.91 -20.28 11.09
CA TYR A 10 -5.45 -18.90 11.07
C TYR A 10 -4.04 -18.83 11.67
N VAL A 11 -3.09 -18.30 10.89
CA VAL A 11 -1.68 -18.24 11.27
C VAL A 11 -1.24 -16.80 11.38
N GLN A 12 -0.78 -16.41 12.56
CA GLN A 12 -0.12 -15.12 12.79
C GLN A 12 1.39 -15.35 12.78
N THR A 13 2.08 -14.85 11.75
CA THR A 13 3.51 -15.11 11.58
C THR A 13 4.39 -14.27 12.50
N GLY A 14 3.90 -13.10 12.94
CA GLY A 14 4.68 -12.11 13.69
C GLY A 14 5.86 -11.53 12.90
N GLN A 15 5.84 -11.66 11.57
CA GLN A 15 6.96 -11.34 10.67
C GLN A 15 6.56 -10.32 9.61
N GLY A 16 7.56 -9.78 8.91
CA GLY A 16 7.33 -8.87 7.78
C GLY A 16 6.63 -9.55 6.60
N MET A 17 6.00 -8.74 5.75
CA MET A 17 5.06 -9.20 4.72
C MET A 17 5.65 -10.23 3.75
N LEU A 18 6.89 -10.04 3.26
CA LEU A 18 7.52 -11.00 2.35
C LEU A 18 7.70 -12.40 2.97
N LYS A 19 8.08 -12.46 4.26
CA LYS A 19 8.20 -13.73 4.99
C LYS A 19 6.83 -14.37 5.19
N THR A 20 5.80 -13.56 5.47
CA THR A 20 4.42 -14.04 5.59
C THR A 20 3.91 -14.66 4.29
N ILE A 21 4.21 -14.06 3.13
CA ILE A 21 3.86 -14.66 1.82
C ILE A 21 4.58 -15.99 1.62
N ASN A 22 5.88 -16.07 1.89
CA ASN A 22 6.64 -17.32 1.75
C ASN A 22 6.08 -18.44 2.65
N ILE A 23 5.72 -18.11 3.90
CA ILE A 23 5.10 -19.08 4.81
C ILE A 23 3.74 -19.56 4.27
N ALA A 24 2.93 -18.66 3.71
CA ALA A 24 1.66 -19.03 3.10
C ALA A 24 1.87 -19.93 1.87
N ASP A 25 2.88 -19.66 1.05
CA ASP A 25 3.26 -20.48 -0.11
C ASP A 25 3.68 -21.89 0.34
N GLU A 26 4.57 -21.99 1.32
CA GLU A 26 5.02 -23.26 1.92
C GLU A 26 3.86 -24.09 2.49
N GLN A 27 2.82 -23.42 3.01
CA GLN A 27 1.64 -24.07 3.59
C GLN A 27 0.51 -24.31 2.59
N ASN A 28 0.67 -23.95 1.31
CA ASN A 28 -0.41 -23.94 0.32
C ASN A 28 -1.66 -23.18 0.82
N GLY A 29 -1.43 -22.04 1.49
CA GLY A 29 -2.45 -21.21 2.10
C GLY A 29 -2.73 -19.92 1.33
N TYR A 30 -3.43 -19.00 1.99
CA TYR A 30 -3.74 -17.67 1.48
C TYR A 30 -3.10 -16.60 2.36
N ALA A 31 -2.65 -15.51 1.76
CA ALA A 31 -2.17 -14.32 2.46
C ALA A 31 -2.75 -13.06 1.82
N LEU A 32 -3.28 -12.16 2.65
CA LEU A 32 -3.58 -10.80 2.23
C LEU A 32 -2.28 -9.99 2.25
N THR A 33 -1.95 -9.33 1.14
CA THR A 33 -0.71 -8.54 0.99
C THR A 33 -0.98 -7.28 0.17
N ASP A 34 -0.14 -6.26 0.36
CA ASP A 34 -0.07 -5.15 -0.59
C ASP A 34 0.55 -5.61 -1.93
N ARG A 35 0.19 -4.90 -3.01
CA ARG A 35 0.63 -5.19 -4.38
C ARG A 35 2.15 -5.11 -4.55
N GLY A 36 2.80 -4.15 -3.90
CA GLY A 36 4.23 -3.91 -4.05
C GLY A 36 5.05 -5.08 -3.49
N THR A 37 4.64 -5.61 -2.34
CA THR A 37 5.25 -6.82 -1.78
C THR A 37 5.01 -8.04 -2.66
N PHE A 38 3.81 -8.23 -3.20
CA PHE A 38 3.53 -9.35 -4.10
C PHE A 38 4.39 -9.33 -5.37
N ILE A 39 4.53 -8.15 -6.00
CA ILE A 39 5.38 -7.99 -7.20
C ILE A 39 6.84 -8.39 -6.91
N LYS A 40 7.38 -8.00 -5.74
CA LYS A 40 8.73 -8.40 -5.32
C LYS A 40 8.85 -9.90 -5.07
N TYR A 41 7.85 -10.50 -4.42
CA TYR A 41 7.78 -11.95 -4.21
C TYR A 41 7.82 -12.70 -5.54
N GLU A 42 6.95 -12.32 -6.48
CA GLU A 42 6.84 -12.93 -7.81
C GLU A 42 8.14 -12.79 -8.61
N ALA A 43 8.77 -11.61 -8.61
CA ALA A 43 10.08 -11.42 -9.24
C ALA A 43 11.16 -12.32 -8.61
N GLY A 44 11.08 -12.55 -7.30
CA GLY A 44 11.94 -13.47 -6.56
C GLY A 44 11.81 -14.94 -6.98
N LEU A 45 10.66 -15.35 -7.52
CA LEU A 45 10.43 -16.73 -7.99
C LEU A 45 11.27 -17.07 -9.23
N LYS A 46 11.71 -16.08 -10.01
CA LYS A 46 12.51 -16.28 -11.24
C LYS A 46 11.88 -17.30 -12.20
N GLY A 47 10.56 -17.22 -12.38
CA GLY A 47 9.79 -18.10 -13.26
C GLY A 47 9.39 -19.46 -12.66
N LYS A 48 9.70 -19.71 -11.38
CA LYS A 48 9.17 -20.87 -10.64
C LYS A 48 7.69 -20.65 -10.29
N PRO A 49 6.90 -21.73 -10.12
CA PRO A 49 5.56 -21.62 -9.58
C PRO A 49 5.59 -21.13 -8.12
N GLY A 50 4.52 -20.46 -7.71
CA GLY A 50 4.29 -19.95 -6.36
C GLY A 50 2.85 -19.44 -6.23
N LEU A 51 2.57 -18.68 -5.17
CA LEU A 51 1.25 -18.07 -4.95
C LEU A 51 0.84 -17.15 -6.10
N VAL A 52 -0.45 -17.20 -6.42
CA VAL A 52 -1.09 -16.36 -7.45
C VAL A 52 -2.11 -15.42 -6.80
N ILE A 53 -2.42 -14.32 -7.49
CA ILE A 53 -3.51 -13.43 -7.06
C ILE A 53 -4.84 -14.14 -7.34
N VAL A 54 -5.65 -14.31 -6.30
CA VAL A 54 -6.99 -14.93 -6.39
C VAL A 54 -8.13 -13.94 -6.12
N CYS A 55 -7.82 -12.76 -5.58
CA CYS A 55 -8.78 -11.71 -5.24
C CYS A 55 -8.09 -10.35 -5.30
N GLU A 56 -8.65 -9.41 -6.06
CA GLU A 56 -8.17 -8.04 -6.22
C GLU A 56 -9.26 -7.11 -6.76
N GLY A 57 -9.12 -5.80 -6.54
CA GLY A 57 -9.98 -4.78 -7.14
C GLY A 57 -11.19 -4.37 -6.30
N ASP A 58 -11.49 -5.09 -5.22
CA ASP A 58 -12.57 -4.73 -4.31
C ASP A 58 -12.33 -3.35 -3.66
N PRO A 59 -13.37 -2.49 -3.52
CA PRO A 59 -13.24 -1.18 -2.87
C PRO A 59 -12.68 -1.25 -1.45
N GLU A 60 -12.95 -2.33 -0.72
CA GLU A 60 -12.45 -2.58 0.64
C GLU A 60 -10.93 -2.83 0.68
N LEU A 61 -10.33 -3.22 -0.44
CA LEU A 61 -8.89 -3.46 -0.58
C LEU A 61 -8.12 -2.21 -1.01
N LEU A 62 -8.80 -1.08 -1.22
CA LEU A 62 -8.17 0.18 -1.59
C LEU A 62 -7.33 0.75 -0.44
N ASN A 63 -6.01 0.68 -0.58
CA ASN A 63 -5.07 1.33 0.34
C ASN A 63 -4.85 2.79 -0.08
N LYS A 64 -5.74 3.69 0.34
CA LYS A 64 -5.68 5.13 0.01
C LYS A 64 -4.63 5.85 0.86
N TYR A 65 -3.80 6.65 0.20
CA TYR A 65 -2.83 7.53 0.85
C TYR A 65 -3.35 8.98 0.88
N SER A 66 -3.03 9.71 1.94
CA SER A 66 -3.41 11.11 2.11
C SER A 66 -2.25 11.92 2.67
N VAL A 67 -2.13 13.17 2.22
CA VAL A 67 -1.14 14.13 2.74
C VAL A 67 -1.91 15.21 3.51
N MET A 68 -1.49 15.47 4.75
CA MET A 68 -2.14 16.42 5.63
C MET A 68 -1.11 17.40 6.20
N ALA A 69 -1.39 18.70 6.09
CA ALA A 69 -0.57 19.72 6.71
C ALA A 69 -0.82 19.77 8.24
N VAL A 70 0.26 19.79 9.02
CA VAL A 70 0.17 19.91 10.48
C VAL A 70 -0.35 21.31 10.85
N SER A 71 -1.37 21.38 11.70
CA SER A 71 -2.01 22.64 12.09
C SER A 71 -1.02 23.60 12.78
N PRO A 72 -0.81 24.82 12.25
CA PRO A 72 0.09 25.80 12.86
C PRO A 72 -0.49 26.41 14.14
N LEU A 73 -1.83 26.39 14.31
CA LEU A 73 -2.50 26.83 15.54
C LEU A 73 -2.11 25.97 16.75
N LYS A 74 -1.95 24.65 16.53
CA LYS A 74 -1.50 23.71 17.57
C LYS A 74 0.01 23.57 17.63
N HIS A 75 0.69 23.76 16.50
CA HIS A 75 2.14 23.62 16.37
C HIS A 75 2.75 24.87 15.70
N PRO A 76 3.03 25.94 16.47
CA PRO A 76 3.48 27.22 15.91
C PRO A 76 4.79 27.13 15.11
N ASN A 77 5.64 26.15 15.41
CA ASN A 77 6.91 25.91 14.72
C ASN A 77 6.77 25.07 13.43
N ALA A 78 5.56 24.59 13.12
CA ALA A 78 5.31 23.83 11.90
C ALA A 78 5.61 24.68 10.67
N LYS A 79 6.29 24.09 9.68
CA LYS A 79 6.57 24.74 8.40
C LYS A 79 5.36 24.65 7.46
N TYR A 80 4.25 25.25 7.89
CA TYR A 80 2.95 25.11 7.22
C TYR A 80 2.99 25.51 5.75
N ASP A 81 3.65 26.62 5.41
CA ASP A 81 3.80 27.07 4.02
C ASP A 81 4.55 26.07 3.14
N LEU A 82 5.54 25.36 3.70
CA LEU A 82 6.26 24.31 2.98
C LEU A 82 5.39 23.06 2.81
N ALA A 83 4.57 22.72 3.81
CA ALA A 83 3.61 21.62 3.71
C ALA A 83 2.57 21.88 2.61
N LEU A 84 2.05 23.11 2.51
CA LEU A 84 1.13 23.49 1.43
C LEU A 84 1.81 23.41 0.06
N LYS A 85 3.02 23.94 -0.08
CA LYS A 85 3.79 23.79 -1.33
C LYS A 85 4.01 22.34 -1.74
N TYR A 86 4.25 21.46 -0.77
CA TYR A 86 4.38 20.03 -1.02
C TYR A 86 3.06 19.41 -1.45
N ILE A 87 1.94 19.76 -0.79
CA ILE A 87 0.59 19.31 -1.16
C ILE A 87 0.28 19.74 -2.60
N ASP A 88 0.47 21.02 -2.93
CA ASP A 88 0.23 21.54 -4.28
C ASP A 88 1.08 20.81 -5.33
N TRP A 89 2.37 20.59 -5.02
CA TRP A 89 3.27 19.86 -5.89
C TRP A 89 2.83 18.42 -6.10
N ILE A 90 2.56 17.66 -5.03
CA ILE A 90 2.23 16.24 -5.13
C ILE A 90 0.87 16.01 -5.77
N THR A 91 -0.10 16.92 -5.61
CA THR A 91 -1.42 16.85 -6.26
C THR A 91 -1.43 17.44 -7.67
N SER A 92 -0.33 18.05 -8.13
CA SER A 92 -0.27 18.63 -9.48
C SER A 92 -0.43 17.56 -10.57
N SER A 93 -1.05 17.92 -11.70
CA SER A 93 -1.27 16.98 -12.80
C SER A 93 0.01 16.36 -13.34
N LYS A 94 1.14 17.08 -13.27
CA LYS A 94 2.45 16.54 -13.65
C LYS A 94 2.87 15.42 -12.69
N VAL A 95 2.86 15.68 -11.39
CA VAL A 95 3.34 14.70 -10.41
C VAL A 95 2.38 13.52 -10.29
N GLN A 96 1.06 13.74 -10.43
CA GLN A 96 0.09 12.64 -10.53
C GLN A 96 0.38 11.72 -11.72
N LYS A 97 0.78 12.26 -12.89
CA LYS A 97 1.24 11.44 -14.02
C LYS A 97 2.53 10.70 -13.70
N ASP A 98 3.49 11.35 -13.02
CA ASP A 98 4.73 10.71 -12.59
C ASP A 98 4.45 9.53 -11.62
N ILE A 99 3.50 9.70 -10.71
CA ILE A 99 3.03 8.64 -9.79
C ILE A 99 2.36 7.49 -10.57
N ALA A 100 1.48 7.79 -11.53
CA ALA A 100 0.86 6.77 -12.38
C ALA A 100 1.89 5.97 -13.19
N ASN A 101 2.98 6.61 -13.59
CA ASN A 101 4.06 6.00 -14.37
C ASN A 101 5.09 5.28 -13.49
N PHE A 102 5.01 5.38 -12.16
CA PHE A 102 5.93 4.70 -11.26
C PHE A 102 5.74 3.19 -11.33
N LYS A 103 6.84 2.48 -11.58
CA LYS A 103 6.85 1.03 -11.80
C LYS A 103 7.84 0.33 -10.89
N VAL A 104 7.45 -0.85 -10.42
CA VAL A 104 8.30 -1.82 -9.73
C VAL A 104 8.28 -3.09 -10.55
N GLU A 105 9.45 -3.62 -10.92
CA GLU A 105 9.56 -4.79 -11.81
C GLU A 105 8.73 -4.63 -13.11
N GLY A 106 8.71 -3.42 -13.66
CA GLY A 106 7.96 -3.08 -14.89
C GLY A 106 6.44 -2.93 -14.72
N LYS A 107 5.88 -3.19 -13.53
CA LYS A 107 4.45 -3.13 -13.23
C LYS A 107 4.08 -1.81 -12.55
N GLN A 108 2.99 -1.18 -13.00
CA GLN A 108 2.44 0.02 -12.36
C GLN A 108 2.00 -0.31 -10.93
N LEU A 109 2.43 0.51 -9.97
CA LEU A 109 2.14 0.25 -8.56
C LEU A 109 1.02 1.14 -7.99
N PHE A 110 0.93 2.39 -8.44
CA PHE A 110 0.00 3.37 -7.89
C PHE A 110 -1.02 3.82 -8.93
N PHE A 111 -2.24 4.06 -8.45
CA PHE A 111 -3.38 4.56 -9.22
C PHE A 111 -3.79 5.90 -8.60
N PRO A 112 -3.31 7.02 -9.15
CA PRO A 112 -3.53 8.34 -8.55
C PRO A 112 -4.96 8.84 -8.74
N GLU A 113 -5.57 9.28 -7.64
CA GLU A 113 -6.90 9.92 -7.59
C GLU A 113 -6.84 11.16 -6.68
N ALA A 114 -5.90 12.09 -6.94
CA ALA A 114 -5.79 13.29 -6.12
C ALA A 114 -7.04 14.17 -6.22
N GLU A 115 -7.68 14.38 -5.08
CA GLU A 115 -8.73 15.37 -4.86
C GLU A 115 -8.32 16.27 -3.69
N ILE A 116 -8.31 17.59 -3.90
CA ILE A 116 -8.11 18.54 -2.81
C ILE A 116 -9.44 18.68 -2.07
N ARG A 117 -9.50 18.16 -0.85
CA ARG A 117 -10.66 18.33 0.03
C ARG A 117 -10.47 19.59 0.85
N SER A 118 -11.19 20.64 0.49
CA SER A 118 -11.28 21.88 1.26
C SER A 118 -12.22 21.67 2.44
N GLY A 119 -11.67 21.33 3.60
CA GLY A 119 -12.43 21.25 4.83
C GLY A 119 -11.49 21.11 6.03
N HIS A 120 -11.69 22.00 7.00
CA HIS A 120 -10.87 22.34 8.19
C HIS A 120 -9.91 23.51 7.99
#